data_AF-A0A3C0KS92-F1
#
_entry.id   AF-A0A3C0KS92-F1
#
_cell.length_a   1.000
_cell.length_b   1.000
_cell.length_c   1.000
_cell.angle_alpha   90.00
_cell.angle_beta   90.00
_cell.angle_gamma   90.00
#
_symmetry.space_group_name_H-M   'P 1'
#
loop_
_entity.id
_entity.type
_entity.pdbx_description
1 polymer ?
#
loop_
_entity_poly.entity_id
_entity_poly.type
_entity_poly.pdbx_seq_one_letter_code
_entity_poly.pdbx_strand_id
1 'polypeptide(L)'
;MIDNEDDYFLHGAVGTESHDKIYQIYNAVMKKIPERDRFDLQKKHVVVVLADKTNSFCVPAWFILQQSEEICTSISIHLIVLSPGIVERPRRSAVYTIAHELAHAYLGHSYFVNSDEEAKENEIKADQQVIKWGFKKELMSDPDNYIYGNGIKNVFEP
;
A
#
# COMPACT_ATOMS: atom_id res chain seq x y z
N MET A 1 -15.21 24.29 -14.19
CA MET A 1 -13.79 23.94 -14.28
C MET A 1 -13.27 24.02 -12.86
N ILE A 2 -13.24 22.88 -12.18
CA ILE A 2 -12.61 22.76 -10.87
C ILE A 2 -11.22 22.22 -11.21
N ASP A 3 -10.19 23.02 -10.95
CA ASP A 3 -8.81 22.56 -10.92
C ASP A 3 -8.74 21.48 -9.84
N ASN A 4 -8.75 20.21 -10.26
CA ASN A 4 -8.44 19.08 -9.39
C ASN A 4 -6.92 19.07 -9.23
N GLU A 5 -6.42 19.88 -8.31
CA GLU A 5 -5.15 19.55 -7.68
C GLU A 5 -5.35 18.20 -6.98
N ASP A 6 -4.53 17.23 -7.38
CA ASP A 6 -4.55 15.88 -6.85
C ASP A 6 -4.17 15.89 -5.34
N ASP A 7 -5.15 16.10 -4.48
CA ASP A 7 -4.98 16.05 -3.02
C ASP A 7 -4.83 14.58 -2.58
N TYR A 8 -3.59 14.10 -2.62
CA TYR A 8 -3.18 12.84 -2.00
C TYR A 8 -2.93 13.09 -0.50
N PHE A 9 -3.88 12.71 0.36
CA PHE A 9 -3.74 12.89 1.81
C PHE A 9 -2.75 11.88 2.42
N LEU A 10 -1.47 12.26 2.47
CA LEU A 10 -0.45 11.63 3.31
C LEU A 10 -0.53 12.28 4.71
N HIS A 11 -1.06 11.55 5.71
CA HIS A 11 -1.01 11.99 7.10
C HIS A 11 0.02 11.17 7.86
N GLY A 12 1.10 11.80 8.32
CA GLY A 12 2.05 11.18 9.25
C GLY A 12 2.73 12.23 10.11
N ALA A 13 3.19 11.80 11.29
CA ALA A 13 3.81 12.64 12.31
C ALA A 13 5.25 12.15 12.58
N VAL A 14 6.18 12.36 11.65
CA VAL A 14 7.64 12.19 11.78
C VAL A 14 8.30 13.14 10.76
N GLY A 15 9.51 13.64 11.03
CA GLY A 15 10.16 14.78 10.35
C GLY A 15 9.91 14.96 8.84
N THR A 16 9.73 16.22 8.42
CA THR A 16 9.24 16.65 7.09
C THR A 16 9.98 16.03 5.90
N GLU A 17 11.28 15.80 6.01
CA GLU A 17 12.11 15.26 4.92
C GLU A 17 11.80 13.78 4.59
N SER A 18 11.52 12.96 5.60
CA SER A 18 11.13 11.57 5.41
C SER A 18 9.76 11.46 4.73
N HIS A 19 8.82 12.33 5.09
CA HIS A 19 7.53 12.41 4.41
C HIS A 19 7.68 12.80 2.94
N ASP A 20 8.47 13.84 2.64
CA ASP A 20 8.64 14.30 1.27
C ASP A 20 9.22 13.20 0.38
N LYS A 21 10.19 12.43 0.90
CA LYS A 21 10.76 11.29 0.17
C LYS A 21 9.73 10.21 -0.13
N ILE A 22 8.92 9.83 0.86
CA ILE A 22 7.88 8.81 0.68
C ILE A 22 6.76 9.32 -0.23
N TYR A 23 6.36 10.58 -0.08
CA TYR A 23 5.38 11.22 -0.95
C TYR A 23 5.83 11.23 -2.41
N GLN A 24 7.10 11.55 -2.68
CA GLN A 24 7.66 11.50 -4.03
C GLN A 24 7.68 10.08 -4.61
N ILE A 25 7.96 9.06 -3.79
CA ILE A 25 7.93 7.66 -4.23
C ILE A 25 6.49 7.23 -4.50
N TYR A 26 5.57 7.52 -3.59
CA TYR A 26 4.15 7.24 -3.75
C TYR A 26 3.59 7.86 -5.04
N ASN A 27 3.84 9.15 -5.28
CA ASN A 27 3.39 9.81 -6.50
C ASN A 27 4.01 9.21 -7.76
N ALA A 28 5.27 8.79 -7.72
CA ALA A 28 5.90 8.10 -8.83
C ALA A 28 5.24 6.72 -9.09
N VAL A 29 4.85 6.01 -8.03
CA VAL A 29 4.11 4.75 -8.12
C VAL A 29 2.74 4.99 -8.75
N MET A 30 1.95 5.90 -8.19
CA MET A 30 0.61 6.23 -8.68
C MET A 30 0.64 6.60 -10.17
N LYS A 31 1.56 7.48 -10.59
CA LYS A 31 1.69 7.89 -12.00
C LYS A 31 1.89 6.71 -12.98
N LYS A 32 2.52 5.62 -12.53
CA LYS A 32 2.80 4.44 -13.36
C LYS A 32 1.64 3.43 -13.36
N ILE A 33 0.80 3.40 -12.33
CA ILE A 33 -0.40 2.55 -12.28
C ILE A 33 -1.36 2.98 -13.40
N PRO A 34 -1.98 2.04 -14.16
CA PRO A 34 -2.98 2.37 -15.17
C PRO A 34 -4.11 3.24 -14.63
N GLU A 35 -4.61 4.18 -15.43
CA GLU A 35 -5.62 5.17 -15.01
C GLU A 35 -6.88 4.53 -14.43
N ARG A 36 -7.37 3.45 -15.04
CA ARG A 36 -8.51 2.68 -14.54
C ARG A 36 -8.27 2.19 -13.11
N ASP A 37 -7.10 1.61 -12.84
CA ASP A 37 -6.80 1.02 -11.53
C ASP A 37 -6.52 2.11 -10.48
N ARG A 38 -5.93 3.25 -10.89
CA ARG A 38 -5.83 4.44 -10.03
C ARG A 38 -7.20 4.93 -9.59
N PHE A 39 -8.17 5.00 -10.51
CA PHE A 39 -9.52 5.46 -10.20
C PHE A 39 -10.22 4.52 -9.20
N ASP A 40 -10.01 3.21 -9.34
CA ASP A 40 -10.52 2.23 -8.38
C ASP A 40 -9.85 2.37 -7.00
N LEU A 41 -8.54 2.64 -6.95
CA LEU A 41 -7.83 2.95 -5.70
C LEU A 41 -8.34 4.24 -5.04
N GLN A 42 -8.62 5.28 -5.82
CA GLN A 42 -9.16 6.55 -5.31
C GLN A 42 -10.52 6.38 -4.64
N LYS A 43 -11.39 5.52 -5.20
CA LYS A 43 -12.69 5.19 -4.59
C LYS A 43 -12.58 4.44 -3.26
N LYS A 44 -11.46 3.78 -3.01
CA LYS A 44 -11.20 2.99 -1.80
C LYS A 44 -10.60 3.79 -0.65
N HIS A 45 -10.44 5.11 -0.81
CA HIS A 45 -9.88 6.02 0.19
C HIS A 45 -8.59 5.46 0.83
N VAL A 46 -7.52 5.38 0.04
CA VAL A 46 -6.23 4.89 0.52
C VAL A 46 -5.49 5.98 1.29
N VAL A 47 -5.08 5.68 2.52
CA VAL A 47 -4.26 6.55 3.36
C VAL A 47 -2.92 5.87 3.61
N VAL A 48 -1.81 6.56 3.32
CA VAL A 48 -0.46 6.05 3.55
C VAL A 48 0.15 6.74 4.77
N VAL A 49 0.65 5.97 5.73
CA VAL A 49 1.20 6.46 7.00
C VAL A 49 2.56 5.83 7.26
N LEU A 50 3.54 6.63 7.69
CA LEU A 50 4.80 6.12 8.25
C LEU A 50 4.63 5.87 9.76
N ALA A 51 4.91 4.66 10.22
CA ALA A 51 4.82 4.31 11.64
C ALA A 51 6.22 4.04 12.23
N ASP A 52 6.42 4.40 13.51
CA ASP A 52 7.74 4.41 14.16
C ASP A 52 8.31 3.01 14.52
N LYS A 53 7.52 1.93 14.54
CA LYS A 53 7.97 0.62 15.07
C LYS A 53 7.34 -0.64 14.43
N THR A 54 6.76 -0.57 13.24
CA THR A 54 6.04 -1.72 12.65
C THR A 54 6.59 -2.09 11.28
N ASN A 55 6.34 -3.33 10.84
CA ASN A 55 6.50 -3.72 9.44
C ASN A 55 5.51 -2.94 8.55
N SER A 56 5.76 -2.92 7.23
CA SER A 56 4.79 -2.36 6.29
C SER A 56 3.62 -3.33 6.09
N PHE A 57 2.39 -2.81 6.05
CA PHE A 57 1.18 -3.60 5.82
C PHE A 57 0.01 -2.71 5.36
N CYS A 58 -0.99 -3.33 4.73
CA CYS A 58 -2.26 -2.70 4.36
C CYS A 58 -3.42 -3.32 5.13
N VAL A 59 -4.23 -2.50 5.80
CA VAL A 59 -5.45 -2.92 6.51
C VAL A 59 -6.67 -2.12 6.06
N PRO A 60 -7.82 -2.77 5.81
CA PRO A 60 -9.08 -2.06 5.70
C PRO A 60 -9.48 -1.54 7.09
N ALA A 61 -9.74 -0.25 7.20
CA ALA A 61 -10.24 0.43 8.39
C ALA A 61 -11.64 0.99 8.10
N TRP A 62 -12.60 0.61 8.93
CA TRP A 62 -13.98 1.08 8.83
C TRP A 62 -14.18 2.22 9.80
N PHE A 63 -14.47 3.41 9.28
CA PHE A 63 -14.84 4.55 10.11
C PHE A 63 -16.34 4.79 9.99
N ILE A 64 -17.00 4.87 11.15
CA ILE A 64 -18.36 5.37 11.25
C ILE A 64 -18.25 6.88 11.44
N LEU A 65 -18.54 7.64 10.39
CA LEU A 65 -18.68 9.08 10.52
C LEU A 65 -20.11 9.38 10.97
N GLN A 66 -20.25 9.83 12.21
CA GLN A 66 -21.51 10.37 12.70
C GLN A 66 -21.49 11.88 12.50
N GLN A 67 -22.09 12.37 11.41
CA GLN A 67 -22.54 13.76 11.35
C GLN A 67 -23.98 13.81 11.90
N SER A 68 -24.21 14.67 12.90
CA SER A 68 -25.49 15.05 13.52
C SER A 68 -26.73 14.18 13.21
N GLU A 69 -27.25 13.52 14.24
CA GLU A 69 -28.54 12.78 14.39
C GLU A 69 -29.09 11.88 13.26
N GLU A 70 -28.87 12.17 11.96
CA GLU A 70 -29.27 11.33 10.85
C GLU A 70 -28.26 11.47 9.70
N ILE A 71 -27.23 10.62 9.70
CA ILE A 71 -26.67 9.87 8.57
C ILE A 71 -25.44 9.15 9.13
N CYS A 72 -25.54 7.83 9.19
CA CYS A 72 -24.44 6.94 9.57
C CYS A 72 -23.83 6.43 8.26
N THR A 73 -22.88 7.15 7.68
CA THR A 73 -22.13 6.66 6.51
C THR A 73 -20.93 5.87 6.99
N SER A 74 -20.87 4.59 6.60
CA SER A 74 -19.65 3.80 6.72
C SER A 74 -18.73 4.15 5.57
N ILE A 75 -17.54 4.64 5.90
CA ILE A 75 -16.46 4.81 4.93
C ILE A 75 -15.46 3.70 5.16
N SER A 76 -15.15 2.95 4.09
CA SER A 76 -14.02 2.03 4.07
C SER A 76 -12.79 2.81 3.63
N ILE A 77 -11.78 2.86 4.49
CA ILE A 77 -10.47 3.47 4.24
C ILE A 77 -9.46 2.33 4.20
N HIS A 78 -8.60 2.29 3.20
CA HIS A 78 -7.45 1.37 3.20
C HIS A 78 -6.24 2.08 3.80
N LEU A 79 -5.84 1.68 4.99
CA LEU A 79 -4.66 2.22 5.65
C LEU A 79 -3.43 1.40 5.27
N ILE A 80 -2.52 2.03 4.54
CA ILE A 80 -1.19 1.50 4.24
C ILE A 80 -0.23 2.07 5.28
N VAL A 81 0.24 1.20 6.17
CA VAL A 81 1.27 1.53 7.16
C VAL A 81 2.61 1.13 6.58
N LEU A 82 3.57 2.04 6.59
CA LEU A 82 4.93 1.82 6.12
C LEU A 82 5.89 1.79 7.31
N SER A 83 6.78 0.80 7.32
CA SER A 83 7.86 0.74 8.30
C SER A 83 8.79 1.96 8.19
N PRO A 84 9.39 2.44 9.29
CA PRO A 84 10.25 3.62 9.24
C PRO A 84 11.51 3.37 8.41
N GLY A 85 12.02 2.13 8.44
CA GLY A 85 13.18 1.70 7.66
C GLY A 85 12.99 1.82 6.15
N ILE A 86 11.76 1.97 5.64
CA ILE A 86 11.50 2.18 4.21
C ILE A 86 12.21 3.43 3.66
N VAL A 87 12.45 4.44 4.52
CA VAL A 87 13.14 5.67 4.16
C VAL A 87 14.62 5.41 3.85
N GLU A 88 15.22 4.42 4.50
CA GLU A 88 16.63 4.05 4.33
C GLU A 88 16.85 3.01 3.24
N ARG A 89 15.79 2.30 2.82
CA ARG A 89 15.86 1.30 1.75
C ARG A 89 16.25 1.91 0.40
N PRO A 90 16.88 1.11 -0.49
CA PRO A 90 17.06 1.48 -1.88
C PRO A 90 15.74 1.90 -2.50
N ARG A 91 15.75 2.97 -3.32
CA ARG A 91 14.53 3.52 -3.94
C ARG A 91 13.69 2.46 -4.65
N ARG A 92 14.32 1.48 -5.32
CA ARG A 92 13.60 0.39 -6.00
C ARG A 92 12.80 -0.49 -5.05
N SER A 93 13.38 -0.87 -3.91
CA SER A 93 12.68 -1.63 -2.86
C SER A 93 11.52 -0.82 -2.27
N ALA A 94 11.74 0.46 -1.96
CA ALA A 94 10.67 1.33 -1.46
C ALA A 94 9.52 1.51 -2.48
N VAL A 95 9.85 1.66 -3.78
CA VAL A 95 8.86 1.69 -4.88
C VAL A 95 8.07 0.38 -4.93
N TYR A 96 8.75 -0.77 -4.87
CA TYR A 96 8.11 -2.08 -4.85
C TYR A 96 7.19 -2.24 -3.65
N THR A 97 7.67 -1.96 -2.42
CA THR A 97 6.87 -2.06 -1.20
C THR A 97 5.58 -1.22 -1.31
N ILE A 98 5.68 0.03 -1.73
CA ILE A 98 4.48 0.89 -1.86
C ILE A 98 3.54 0.36 -2.95
N ALA A 99 4.05 -0.11 -4.08
CA ALA A 99 3.24 -0.71 -5.12
C ALA A 99 2.54 -2.00 -4.65
N HIS A 100 3.22 -2.80 -3.83
CA HIS A 100 2.69 -4.03 -3.25
C HIS A 100 1.53 -3.77 -2.30
N GLU A 101 1.69 -2.84 -1.35
CA GLU A 101 0.61 -2.47 -0.42
C GLU A 101 -0.60 -1.87 -1.16
N LEU A 102 -0.36 -1.08 -2.21
CA LEU A 102 -1.42 -0.59 -3.09
C LEU A 102 -2.12 -1.73 -3.83
N ALA A 103 -1.41 -2.79 -4.21
CA ALA A 103 -2.02 -3.97 -4.83
C ALA A 103 -2.95 -4.69 -3.85
N HIS A 104 -2.58 -4.81 -2.57
CA HIS A 104 -3.48 -5.33 -1.53
C HIS A 104 -4.75 -4.49 -1.42
N ALA A 105 -4.62 -3.16 -1.35
CA ALA A 105 -5.77 -2.26 -1.32
C ALA A 105 -6.66 -2.41 -2.58
N TYR A 106 -6.05 -2.45 -3.77
CA TYR A 106 -6.75 -2.62 -5.05
C TYR A 106 -7.51 -3.94 -5.12
N LEU A 107 -6.91 -5.05 -4.68
CA LEU A 107 -7.54 -6.37 -4.70
C LEU A 107 -8.50 -6.59 -3.53
N GLY A 108 -8.55 -5.68 -2.56
CA GLY A 108 -9.38 -5.83 -1.36
C GLY A 108 -8.84 -6.89 -0.40
N HIS A 109 -7.54 -7.16 -0.44
CA HIS A 109 -6.90 -8.04 0.51
C HIS A 109 -6.85 -7.38 1.89
N SER A 110 -7.06 -8.21 2.90
CA SER A 110 -7.03 -7.85 4.31
C SER A 110 -5.77 -8.45 4.93
N TYR A 111 -5.15 -7.75 5.88
CA TYR A 111 -4.13 -8.34 6.75
C TYR A 111 -4.71 -9.48 7.61
N PHE A 112 -5.98 -9.37 7.99
CA PHE A 112 -6.72 -10.41 8.70
C PHE A 112 -7.27 -11.41 7.68
N VAL A 113 -6.57 -12.54 7.54
CA VAL A 113 -6.96 -13.69 6.72
C VAL A 113 -7.26 -14.89 7.62
N ASN A 114 -8.01 -15.87 7.13
CA ASN A 114 -8.47 -17.00 7.93
C ASN A 114 -7.47 -18.16 7.96
N SER A 115 -6.49 -18.18 7.06
CA SER A 115 -5.41 -19.18 7.04
C SER A 115 -4.11 -18.66 6.41
N ASP A 116 -3.02 -19.37 6.66
CA ASP A 116 -1.71 -19.08 6.08
C ASP A 116 -1.69 -19.30 4.56
N GLU A 117 -2.44 -20.28 4.05
CA GLU A 117 -2.61 -20.46 2.60
C GLU A 117 -3.30 -19.26 1.94
N GLU A 118 -4.36 -18.73 2.57
CA GLU A 118 -5.04 -17.53 2.10
C GLU A 118 -4.09 -16.32 2.12
N ALA A 119 -3.29 -16.18 3.18
CA ALA A 119 -2.25 -15.14 3.27
C ALA A 119 -1.30 -15.23 2.08
N LYS A 120 -0.74 -16.41 1.84
CA LYS A 120 0.22 -16.65 0.77
C LYS A 120 -0.37 -16.41 -0.61
N GLU A 121 -1.60 -16.84 -0.86
CA GLU A 121 -2.27 -16.55 -2.12
C GLU A 121 -2.47 -15.06 -2.35
N ASN A 122 -2.82 -14.31 -1.30
CA ASN A 122 -3.01 -12.87 -1.38
C ASN A 122 -1.69 -12.15 -1.70
N GLU A 123 -0.59 -12.54 -1.08
CA GLU A 123 0.75 -12.02 -1.38
C GLU A 123 1.15 -12.29 -2.85
N ILE A 124 0.95 -13.52 -3.35
CA ILE A 124 1.25 -13.87 -4.75
C ILE A 124 0.38 -13.05 -5.72
N LYS A 125 -0.91 -12.88 -5.41
CA LYS A 125 -1.83 -12.08 -6.25
C LYS A 125 -1.44 -10.60 -6.25
N ALA A 126 -0.98 -10.06 -5.12
CA ALA A 126 -0.45 -8.70 -5.03
C ALA A 126 0.79 -8.52 -5.91
N ASP A 127 1.77 -9.43 -5.81
CA ASP A 127 2.97 -9.44 -6.66
C ASP A 127 2.63 -9.52 -8.17
N GLN A 128 1.66 -10.36 -8.53
CA GLN A 128 1.18 -10.44 -9.91
C GLN A 128 0.57 -9.12 -10.40
N GLN A 129 -0.16 -8.42 -9.52
CA GLN A 129 -0.73 -7.12 -9.84
C GLN A 129 0.36 -6.04 -10.00
N VAL A 130 1.39 -6.06 -9.16
CA VAL A 130 2.59 -5.21 -9.28
C VAL A 130 3.27 -5.43 -10.64
N ILE A 131 3.36 -6.67 -11.13
CA ILE A 131 3.86 -6.98 -12.48
C ILE A 131 2.95 -6.38 -13.55
N LYS A 132 1.62 -6.51 -13.43
CA LYS A 132 0.65 -5.93 -14.39
C LYS A 132 0.76 -4.40 -14.46
N TRP A 133 1.05 -3.74 -13.35
CA TRP A 133 1.33 -2.29 -13.28
C TRP A 133 2.72 -1.90 -13.80
N GLY A 134 3.54 -2.87 -14.24
CA GLY A 134 4.83 -2.62 -14.86
C GLY A 134 6.00 -2.47 -13.90
N PHE A 135 5.87 -2.91 -12.63
CA PHE A 135 6.93 -2.86 -11.62
C PHE A 135 7.77 -4.13 -11.51
N LYS A 136 7.77 -4.97 -12.55
CA LYS A 136 8.51 -6.24 -12.57
C LYS A 136 10.00 -6.06 -12.22
N LYS A 137 10.63 -4.97 -12.65
CA LYS A 137 12.07 -4.72 -12.40
C LYS A 137 12.33 -4.43 -10.91
N GLU A 138 11.45 -3.67 -10.28
CA GLU A 138 11.52 -3.33 -8.87
C GLU A 138 11.26 -4.57 -8.01
N LEU A 139 10.24 -5.35 -8.35
CA LEU A 139 9.92 -6.62 -7.71
C LEU A 139 11.09 -7.62 -7.81
N MET A 140 11.70 -7.80 -9.00
CA MET A 140 12.87 -8.68 -9.17
C MET A 140 14.11 -8.24 -8.39
N SER A 141 14.19 -6.97 -7.98
CA SER A 141 15.31 -6.44 -7.21
C SER A 141 15.12 -6.55 -5.70
N ASP A 142 13.91 -6.90 -5.26
CA ASP A 142 13.60 -7.04 -3.85
C ASP A 142 13.77 -8.50 -3.40
N PRO A 143 14.63 -8.81 -2.41
CA PRO A 143 14.88 -10.18 -2.00
C PRO A 143 13.70 -10.82 -1.25
N ASP A 144 12.70 -10.06 -0.80
CA ASP A 144 11.63 -10.54 0.08
C ASP A 144 10.30 -10.80 -0.66
N ASN A 145 10.26 -10.63 -1.98
CA ASN A 145 9.04 -10.87 -2.78
C ASN A 145 8.69 -12.38 -2.88
N TYR A 146 7.43 -12.69 -3.19
CA TYR A 146 6.86 -14.04 -3.18
C TYR A 146 6.98 -14.77 -4.53
N ILE A 147 7.33 -14.08 -5.62
CA ILE A 147 7.48 -14.70 -6.95
C ILE A 147 8.94 -15.10 -7.26
N TYR A 148 9.91 -14.24 -6.95
CA TYR A 148 11.33 -14.41 -7.26
C TYR A 148 12.24 -14.35 -6.02
N GLY A 149 11.73 -13.91 -4.88
CA GLY A 149 12.48 -13.73 -3.63
C GLY A 149 12.30 -14.87 -2.64
N ASN A 150 12.75 -14.63 -1.41
CA ASN A 150 12.64 -15.53 -0.25
C ASN A 150 11.30 -15.39 0.49
N GLY A 151 10.31 -14.66 -0.03
CA GLY A 151 9.00 -14.53 0.62
C GLY A 151 8.33 -15.89 0.90
N ILE A 152 8.65 -16.91 0.09
CA ILE A 152 8.22 -18.30 0.32
C ILE A 152 8.93 -18.96 1.52
N LYS A 153 10.16 -18.55 1.86
CA LYS A 153 10.96 -19.15 2.96
C LYS A 153 10.66 -18.52 4.33
N ASN A 154 10.43 -17.20 4.39
CA ASN A 154 10.27 -16.47 5.65
C ASN A 154 8.91 -16.69 6.37
N VAL A 155 7.95 -17.37 5.75
CA VAL A 155 6.66 -17.75 6.38
C VAL A 155 6.77 -19.06 7.17
N PHE A 156 7.83 -19.86 6.95
CA PHE A 156 7.98 -21.20 7.52
C PHE A 156 9.19 -21.38 8.45
N GLU A 157 9.87 -20.30 8.82
CA GLU A 157 10.87 -20.35 9.89
C GLU A 157 10.24 -19.81 11.19
N PRO A 158 10.13 -20.64 12.25
CA PRO A 158 9.55 -20.26 13.54
C PRO A 158 10.40 -19.27 14.33
#